data_AF-A0A5D2NL61-F1
#
_entry.id   AF-A0A5D2NL61-F1
#
_cell.length_a   1.000
_cell.length_b   1.000
_cell.length_c   1.000
_cell.angle_alpha   90.00
_cell.angle_beta   90.00
_cell.angle_gamma   90.00
#
_symmetry.space_group_name_H-M   'P 1'
#
loop_
_entity.id
_entity.type
_entity.pdbx_description
1 polymer ?
#
loop_
_entity_poly.entity_id
_entity_poly.type
_entity_poly.pdbx_seq_one_letter_code
_entity_poly.pdbx_strand_id
1 'polypeptide(L)'
;MKEISGSLPTREEFQSKFSELEKEIYAKDNNKVDVEDFPGLQQALDNITGWGKLPNYLEPIAIRIEAARGKATEISQIGSQLLVCAAIKEMENLLVKDLDLDRLKKWGATLNKAKEHGFQVGFADNLLELKLLAYFATQLLGSGILIG
;
A
#
# COMPACT_ATOMS: atom_id res chain seq x y z
N MET A 1 -26.76 5.12 -33.85
CA MET A 1 -26.24 4.20 -32.80
C MET A 1 -24.73 4.18 -32.93
N LYS A 2 -24.00 4.54 -31.87
CA LYS A 2 -22.53 4.50 -31.87
C LYS A 2 -22.16 3.09 -31.43
N GLU A 3 -21.65 2.26 -32.35
CA GLU A 3 -21.15 0.95 -31.99
C GLU A 3 -19.95 1.14 -31.05
N ILE A 4 -20.06 0.60 -29.84
CA ILE A 4 -18.94 0.49 -28.92
C ILE A 4 -18.30 -0.85 -29.27
N SER A 5 -17.44 -0.86 -30.29
CA SER A 5 -16.60 -2.02 -30.60
C SER A 5 -15.45 -2.08 -29.58
N GLY A 6 -15.76 -2.43 -28.34
CA GLY A 6 -14.75 -2.76 -27.34
C GLY A 6 -14.32 -4.21 -27.54
N SER A 7 -13.25 -4.45 -28.29
CA SER A 7 -12.61 -5.78 -28.27
C SER A 7 -12.04 -6.03 -26.87
N LEU A 8 -12.23 -7.25 -26.36
CA LEU A 8 -11.56 -7.71 -25.14
C LEU A 8 -10.03 -7.53 -25.30
N PRO A 9 -9.33 -6.99 -24.29
CA PRO A 9 -7.88 -6.95 -24.29
C PRO A 9 -7.32 -8.37 -24.42
N THR A 10 -6.31 -8.53 -25.26
CA THR A 10 -5.52 -9.76 -25.32
C THR A 10 -4.83 -10.01 -23.98
N ARG A 11 -4.44 -11.27 -23.74
CA ARG A 11 -3.70 -11.65 -22.53
C ARG A 11 -2.40 -10.85 -22.41
N GLU A 12 -1.73 -10.62 -23.53
CA GLU A 12 -0.48 -9.88 -23.63
C GLU A 12 -0.68 -8.40 -23.27
N GLU A 13 -1.75 -7.76 -23.77
CA GLU A 13 -2.10 -6.39 -23.40
C GLU A 13 -2.45 -6.26 -21.92
N PHE A 14 -3.16 -7.24 -21.36
CA PHE A 14 -3.47 -7.27 -19.92
C PHE A 14 -2.18 -7.33 -19.09
N GLN A 15 -1.28 -8.25 -19.43
CA GLN A 15 0.00 -8.42 -18.73
C GLN A 15 0.88 -7.18 -18.84
N SER A 16 0.94 -6.54 -20.02
CA SER A 16 1.70 -5.31 -20.23
C SER A 16 1.19 -4.18 -19.35
N LYS A 17 -0.13 -3.93 -19.37
CA LYS A 17 -0.75 -2.85 -18.58
C LYS A 17 -0.57 -3.07 -17.07
N PHE A 18 -0.74 -4.31 -16.60
CA PHE A 18 -0.50 -4.62 -15.19
C PHE A 18 0.97 -4.40 -14.82
N SER A 19 1.90 -4.86 -15.67
CA SER A 19 3.34 -4.69 -15.43
C SER A 19 3.78 -3.22 -15.43
N GLU A 20 3.18 -2.38 -16.27
CA GLU A 20 3.43 -0.93 -16.27
C GLU A 20 2.96 -0.29 -14.97
N LEU A 21 1.75 -0.62 -14.53
CA LEU A 21 1.20 -0.14 -13.27
C LEU A 21 2.03 -0.61 -12.07
N GLU A 22 2.44 -1.88 -12.05
CA GLU A 22 3.31 -2.44 -11.00
C GLU A 22 4.64 -1.68 -10.93
N LYS A 23 5.28 -1.42 -12.08
CA LYS A 23 6.51 -0.62 -12.14
C LYS A 23 6.32 0.80 -11.60
N GLU A 24 5.17 1.41 -11.86
CA GLU A 24 4.85 2.75 -11.34
C GLU A 24 4.70 2.73 -9.81
N ILE A 25 3.99 1.76 -9.24
CA ILE A 25 3.76 1.65 -7.79
C ILE A 25 5.07 1.35 -7.04
N TYR A 26 5.89 0.44 -7.57
CA TYR A 26 7.14 0.01 -6.97
C TYR A 26 8.37 0.77 -7.46
N ALA A 27 8.19 1.90 -8.16
CA ALA A 27 9.29 2.71 -8.66
C ALA A 27 10.24 3.10 -7.52
N LYS A 28 11.56 2.92 -7.71
CA LYS A 28 12.54 3.14 -6.63
C LYS A 28 12.61 4.58 -6.13
N ASP A 29 12.27 5.54 -6.99
CA ASP A 29 12.17 6.96 -6.68
C ASP A 29 10.82 7.34 -6.03
N ASN A 30 9.85 6.42 -6.00
CA ASN A 30 8.65 6.55 -5.19
C ASN A 30 8.98 6.14 -3.75
N ASN A 31 9.50 7.07 -2.96
CA ASN A 31 9.87 6.88 -1.55
C ASN A 31 9.47 8.09 -0.67
N LYS A 32 8.76 9.07 -1.23
CA LYS A 32 8.32 10.28 -0.54
C LYS A 32 6.97 10.04 0.12
N VAL A 33 7.01 9.87 1.44
CA VAL A 33 5.81 9.76 2.28
C VAL A 33 6.19 10.10 3.71
N ASP A 34 5.35 10.86 4.39
CA ASP A 34 5.51 11.25 5.79
C ASP A 34 4.23 10.98 6.59
N VAL A 35 4.21 11.37 7.86
CA VAL A 35 3.13 11.05 8.80
C VAL A 35 1.81 11.69 8.37
N GLU A 36 1.90 12.88 7.79
CA GLU A 36 0.78 13.73 7.36
C GLU A 36 0.00 13.11 6.19
N ASP A 37 0.61 12.20 5.44
CA ASP A 37 -0.05 11.47 4.34
C ASP A 37 -1.04 10.40 4.85
N PHE A 38 -1.05 10.13 6.17
CA PHE A 38 -1.96 9.20 6.82
C PHE A 38 -2.98 9.97 7.66
N PRO A 39 -4.27 10.01 7.24
CA PRO A 39 -5.30 10.75 7.93
C PRO A 39 -5.40 10.39 9.42
N GLY A 40 -5.25 11.41 10.28
CA GLY A 40 -5.35 11.27 11.73
C GLY A 40 -4.11 10.71 12.42
N LEU A 41 -3.06 10.30 11.70
CA LEU A 41 -1.85 9.73 12.30
C LEU A 41 -1.08 10.78 13.11
N GLN A 42 -0.88 11.98 12.55
CA GLN A 42 -0.22 13.08 13.27
C GLN A 42 -0.97 13.42 14.58
N GLN A 43 -2.29 13.57 14.49
CA GLN A 43 -3.12 13.81 15.67
C GLN A 43 -3.03 12.68 16.71
N ALA A 44 -2.95 11.43 16.26
CA ALA A 44 -2.77 10.31 17.18
C ALA A 44 -1.40 10.36 17.89
N LEU A 45 -0.34 10.74 17.19
CA LEU A 45 1.00 10.91 17.77
C LEU A 45 1.07 12.07 18.77
N ASP A 46 0.43 13.20 18.45
CA ASP A 46 0.38 14.37 19.33
C ASP A 46 -0.27 14.06 20.68
N ASN A 47 -1.15 13.06 20.73
CA ASN A 47 -1.85 12.63 21.94
C ASN A 47 -1.09 11.57 22.77
N ILE A 48 0.10 11.14 22.33
CA ILE A 48 0.87 10.09 23.00
C ILE A 48 2.07 10.69 23.73
N THR A 49 2.27 10.26 24.98
CA THR A 49 3.44 10.63 25.77
C THR A 49 4.48 9.50 25.76
N GLY A 50 5.65 9.80 25.21
CA GLY A 50 6.82 8.91 25.21
C GLY A 50 7.43 8.76 23.82
N TRP A 51 8.74 8.99 23.74
CA TRP A 51 9.49 8.86 22.49
C TRP A 51 9.41 7.43 21.96
N GLY A 52 9.10 7.31 20.67
CA GLY A 52 9.06 6.04 19.95
C GLY A 52 7.85 5.14 20.23
N LYS A 53 6.83 5.64 20.92
CA LYS A 53 5.56 4.93 21.08
C LYS A 53 4.69 5.02 19.83
N LEU A 54 3.99 3.93 19.53
CA LEU A 54 2.96 3.91 18.50
C LEU A 54 1.58 4.20 19.12
N PRO A 55 0.64 4.74 18.34
CA PRO A 55 -0.77 4.72 18.72
C PRO A 55 -1.28 3.31 19.00
N ASN A 56 -2.09 3.14 20.05
CA ASN A 56 -2.60 1.84 20.49
C ASN A 56 -3.26 1.02 19.36
N TYR A 57 -3.91 1.67 18.40
CA TYR A 57 -4.56 0.99 17.27
C TYR A 57 -3.57 0.40 16.26
N LEU A 58 -2.29 0.77 16.31
CA LEU A 58 -1.21 0.24 15.48
C LEU A 58 -0.35 -0.82 16.20
N GLU A 59 -0.38 -0.89 17.54
CA GLU A 59 0.40 -1.86 18.31
C GLU A 59 0.20 -3.32 17.86
N PRO A 60 -1.02 -3.80 17.57
CA PRO A 60 -1.20 -5.18 17.10
C PRO A 60 -0.51 -5.45 15.76
N ILE A 61 -0.40 -4.45 14.89
CA ILE A 61 0.29 -4.56 13.60
C ILE A 61 1.80 -4.54 13.84
N ALA A 62 2.30 -3.68 14.72
CA ALA A 62 3.71 -3.63 15.09
C ALA A 62 4.21 -4.99 15.62
N ILE A 63 3.43 -5.63 16.49
CA ILE A 63 3.71 -6.99 17.01
C ILE A 63 3.78 -8.00 15.87
N ARG A 64 2.83 -7.98 14.92
CA ARG A 64 2.85 -8.86 13.74
C ARG A 64 4.07 -8.63 12.86
N ILE A 65 4.51 -7.38 12.71
CA ILE A 65 5.72 -7.04 11.96
C ILE A 65 6.96 -7.63 12.63
N GLU A 66 7.14 -7.43 13.94
CA GLU A 66 8.30 -7.95 14.65
C GLU A 66 8.35 -9.47 14.64
N ALA A 67 7.20 -10.12 14.81
CA ALA A 67 7.07 -11.57 14.66
C ALA A 67 7.47 -12.03 13.24
N ALA A 68 6.98 -11.36 12.20
CA ALA A 68 7.31 -11.70 10.81
C ALA A 68 8.79 -11.44 10.47
N ARG A 69 9.41 -10.43 11.09
CA ARG A 69 10.83 -10.10 10.94
C ARG A 69 11.74 -10.98 11.80
N GLY A 70 11.19 -11.69 12.79
CA GLY A 70 11.93 -12.48 13.76
C GLY A 70 12.80 -11.64 14.72
N LYS A 71 12.58 -10.32 14.76
CA LYS A 71 13.34 -9.40 15.62
C LYS A 71 12.51 -8.16 15.98
N ALA A 72 12.81 -7.59 17.15
CA ALA A 72 12.26 -6.33 17.59
C ALA A 72 12.69 -5.17 16.66
N THR A 73 11.91 -4.10 16.66
CA THR A 73 12.25 -2.88 15.92
C THR A 73 13.34 -2.09 16.64
N GLU A 74 14.38 -1.73 15.89
CA GLU A 74 15.48 -0.91 16.39
C GLU A 74 15.05 0.56 16.49
N ILE A 75 15.67 1.32 17.40
CA ILE A 75 15.42 2.75 17.64
C ILE A 75 15.45 3.57 16.32
N SER A 76 16.40 3.28 15.44
CA SER A 76 16.55 3.93 14.13
C SER A 76 15.42 3.59 13.13
N GLN A 77 14.66 2.53 13.39
CA GLN A 77 13.62 1.99 12.50
C GLN A 77 12.19 2.30 12.96
N ILE A 78 12.02 2.98 14.10
CA ILE A 78 10.71 3.31 14.66
C ILE A 78 9.86 4.12 13.67
N GLY A 79 10.46 5.10 12.97
CA GLY A 79 9.77 5.87 11.94
C GLY A 79 9.26 4.99 10.79
N SER A 80 10.08 4.03 10.34
CA SER A 80 9.67 3.06 9.31
C SER A 80 8.56 2.14 9.82
N GLN A 81 8.66 1.63 11.04
CA GLN A 81 7.62 0.77 11.63
C GLN A 81 6.29 1.52 11.74
N LEU A 82 6.31 2.79 12.17
CA LEU A 82 5.11 3.61 12.28
C LEU A 82 4.39 3.76 10.94
N LEU A 83 5.11 4.16 9.89
CA LEU A 83 4.52 4.35 8.55
C LEU A 83 4.03 3.03 7.96
N VAL A 84 4.81 1.95 8.10
CA VAL A 84 4.41 0.62 7.62
C VAL A 84 3.16 0.11 8.36
N CYS A 85 3.06 0.33 9.67
CA CYS A 85 1.86 0.00 10.43
C CYS A 85 0.63 0.77 9.93
N ALA A 86 0.78 2.08 9.67
CA ALA A 86 -0.29 2.91 9.15
C ALA A 86 -0.73 2.46 7.75
N ALA A 87 0.20 2.15 6.86
CA ALA A 87 -0.09 1.61 5.53
C ALA A 87 -0.82 0.26 5.60
N ILE A 88 -0.33 -0.70 6.40
CA ILE A 88 -0.99 -2.00 6.59
C ILE A 88 -2.40 -1.78 7.12
N LYS A 89 -2.59 -0.88 8.10
CA LYS A 89 -3.91 -0.60 8.67
C LYS A 89 -4.89 -0.07 7.63
N GLU A 90 -4.47 0.89 6.81
CA GLU A 90 -5.28 1.37 5.70
C GLU A 90 -5.57 0.26 4.69
N MET A 91 -4.58 -0.53 4.29
CA MET A 91 -4.78 -1.66 3.36
C MET A 91 -5.81 -2.67 3.92
N GLU A 92 -5.71 -3.04 5.18
CA GLU A 92 -6.64 -4.00 5.81
C GLU A 92 -8.07 -3.43 5.92
N ASN A 93 -8.22 -2.11 6.14
CA ASN A 93 -9.51 -1.47 6.35
C ASN A 93 -10.17 -0.95 5.06
N LEU A 94 -9.42 -0.69 3.99
CA LEU A 94 -9.94 -0.05 2.78
C LEU A 94 -10.75 -1.03 1.92
N LEU A 95 -11.98 -0.64 1.59
CA LEU A 95 -12.84 -1.37 0.67
C LEU A 95 -12.34 -1.23 -0.77
N VAL A 96 -12.56 -2.27 -1.59
CA VAL A 96 -12.13 -2.28 -2.99
C VAL A 96 -12.74 -1.13 -3.80
N LYS A 97 -13.98 -0.74 -3.52
CA LYS A 97 -14.67 0.38 -4.19
C LYS A 97 -14.04 1.75 -3.93
N ASP A 98 -13.26 1.87 -2.85
CA ASP A 98 -12.62 3.11 -2.41
C ASP A 98 -11.12 3.10 -2.77
N LEU A 99 -10.65 2.12 -3.54
CA LEU A 99 -9.28 2.07 -4.06
C LEU A 99 -9.08 3.12 -5.15
N ASP A 100 -8.00 3.86 -5.01
CA ASP A 100 -7.53 4.84 -5.97
C ASP A 100 -6.00 4.71 -6.15
N LEU A 101 -5.49 5.30 -7.24
CA LEU A 101 -4.08 5.21 -7.59
C LEU A 101 -3.17 5.92 -6.57
N ASP A 102 -3.64 7.01 -5.97
CA ASP A 102 -2.84 7.81 -5.03
C ASP A 102 -2.58 7.03 -3.74
N ARG A 103 -3.57 6.27 -3.26
CA ARG A 103 -3.40 5.34 -2.13
C ARG A 103 -2.39 4.25 -2.43
N LEU A 104 -2.48 3.61 -3.60
CA LEU A 104 -1.52 2.59 -4.02
C LEU A 104 -0.11 3.15 -4.07
N LYS A 105 0.06 4.35 -4.65
CA LYS A 105 1.34 5.07 -4.71
C LYS A 105 1.88 5.38 -3.33
N LYS A 106 1.03 5.88 -2.42
CA LYS A 106 1.40 6.17 -1.03
C LYS A 106 1.88 4.91 -0.29
N TRP A 107 1.16 3.80 -0.42
CA TRP A 107 1.57 2.54 0.21
C TRP A 107 2.86 1.99 -0.42
N GLY A 108 3.00 2.06 -1.75
CA GLY A 108 4.25 1.74 -2.44
C GLY A 108 5.43 2.59 -1.93
N ALA A 109 5.23 3.90 -1.80
CA ALA A 109 6.22 4.84 -1.28
C ALA A 109 6.64 4.48 0.15
N THR A 110 5.67 4.08 0.97
CA THR A 110 5.89 3.67 2.36
C THR A 110 6.76 2.43 2.44
N LEU A 111 6.45 1.39 1.66
CA LEU A 111 7.22 0.15 1.66
C LEU A 111 8.62 0.37 1.07
N ASN A 112 8.76 1.21 0.04
CA ASN A 112 10.06 1.56 -0.53
C ASN A 112 10.94 2.35 0.45
N LYS A 113 10.41 3.40 1.07
CA LYS A 113 11.10 4.16 2.13
C LYS A 113 11.54 3.24 3.27
N ALA A 114 10.70 2.28 3.67
CA ALA A 114 11.07 1.31 4.69
C ALA A 114 12.21 0.37 4.26
N LYS A 115 12.19 -0.11 3.01
CA LYS A 115 13.26 -0.96 2.43
C LYS A 115 14.62 -0.25 2.38
N GLU A 116 14.65 1.05 2.08
CA GLU A 116 15.89 1.86 2.11
C GLU A 116 16.57 1.85 3.48
N HIS A 117 15.79 1.71 4.55
CA HIS A 117 16.27 1.66 5.94
C HIS A 117 16.42 0.22 6.47
N GLY A 118 16.37 -0.80 5.59
CA GLY A 118 16.46 -2.21 5.96
C GLY A 118 15.24 -2.73 6.73
N PHE A 119 14.10 -2.06 6.60
CA PHE A 119 12.84 -2.40 7.25
C PHE A 119 11.86 -3.05 6.26
N GLN A 120 12.17 -4.28 5.83
CA GLN A 120 11.28 -5.04 4.94
C GLN A 120 10.27 -5.88 5.73
N VAL A 121 9.03 -5.93 5.24
CA VAL A 121 7.93 -6.69 5.82
C VAL A 121 7.19 -7.44 4.70
N GLY A 122 7.51 -8.71 4.49
CA GLY A 122 7.03 -9.46 3.31
C GLY A 122 5.49 -9.55 3.20
N PHE A 123 4.77 -9.66 4.32
CA PHE A 123 3.31 -9.68 4.25
C PHE A 123 2.70 -8.32 3.86
N ALA A 124 3.41 -7.21 4.08
CA ALA A 124 2.96 -5.89 3.66
C ALA A 124 3.07 -5.73 2.13
N ASP A 125 4.15 -6.27 1.54
CA ASP A 125 4.29 -6.35 0.08
C ASP A 125 3.14 -7.16 -0.54
N ASN A 126 2.82 -8.33 0.02
CA ASN A 126 1.70 -9.16 -0.44
C ASN A 126 0.35 -8.43 -0.34
N LEU A 127 0.12 -7.66 0.74
CA LEU A 127 -1.10 -6.87 0.88
C LEU A 127 -1.21 -5.81 -0.21
N LEU A 128 -0.11 -5.11 -0.53
CA LEU A 128 -0.10 -4.11 -1.59
C LEU A 128 -0.35 -4.74 -2.97
N GLU A 129 0.26 -5.88 -3.26
CA GLU A 129 0.02 -6.64 -4.49
C GLU A 129 -1.45 -7.04 -4.65
N LEU A 130 -2.08 -7.53 -3.58
CA LEU A 130 -3.51 -7.86 -3.60
C LEU A 130 -4.40 -6.64 -3.86
N LYS A 131 -4.06 -5.48 -3.28
CA LYS A 131 -4.79 -4.22 -3.54
C LYS A 131 -4.58 -3.73 -4.97
N LEU A 132 -3.37 -3.88 -5.50
CA LEU A 132 -3.04 -3.54 -6.88
C LEU A 132 -3.85 -4.39 -7.86
N LEU A 133 -3.91 -5.71 -7.64
CA LEU A 133 -4.74 -6.63 -8.43
C LEU A 133 -6.22 -6.25 -8.37
N ALA A 134 -6.73 -5.95 -7.17
CA ALA A 134 -8.12 -5.54 -6.99
C ALA A 134 -8.44 -4.23 -7.73
N TYR A 135 -7.56 -3.23 -7.66
CA TYR A 135 -7.69 -1.98 -8.40
C TYR A 135 -7.63 -2.21 -9.92
N PHE A 136 -6.70 -3.03 -10.39
CA PHE A 136 -6.60 -3.33 -11.82
C PHE A 136 -7.86 -4.03 -12.34
N ALA A 137 -8.40 -4.98 -11.57
CA ALA A 137 -9.66 -5.65 -11.89
C ALA A 137 -10.84 -4.66 -11.94
N THR A 138 -10.92 -3.69 -11.02
CA THR A 138 -12.01 -2.69 -11.03
C THR A 138 -11.93 -1.75 -12.22
N GLN A 139 -10.72 -1.36 -12.66
CA GLN A 139 -10.54 -0.57 -13.89
C GLN A 139 -11.05 -1.33 -15.12
N LEU A 140 -10.78 -2.63 -15.22
CA LEU A 140 -11.24 -3.45 -16.33
C LEU A 140 -12.77 -3.60 -16.32
N LEU A 141 -13.36 -3.90 -15.16
CA LEU A 141 -14.82 -4.04 -15.03
C LEU A 141 -15.56 -2.71 -15.24
N GLY A 142 -14.97 -1.60 -14.76
CA GLY A 142 -15.52 -0.24 -14.92
C GLY A 142 -15.41 0.31 -16.34
N SER A 143 -14.49 -0.22 -17.16
CA SER A 143 -14.31 0.17 -18.56
C SER A 143 -15.33 -0.41 -19.54
N GLY A 144 -16.36 -1.14 -19.05
CA GLY A 144 -17.41 -1.72 -19.88
C GLY A 144 -16.98 -2.99 -20.64
N ILE A 145 -15.87 -3.61 -20.23
CA ILE A 145 -15.45 -4.90 -20.76
C ILE A 145 -16.37 -5.97 -20.14
N LEU A 146 -17.44 -6.30 -20.85
CA LEU A 146 -18.32 -7.43 -20.54
C LEU A 146 -17.51 -8.72 -20.67
N ILE A 147 -17.18 -9.31 -19.52
CA ILE A 147 -16.85 -10.74 -19.41
C ILE A 147 -18.13 -11.51 -19.75
N GLY A 148 -18.24 -11.90 -21.01
CA GLY A 148 -19.22 -12.84 -21.55
C GLY A 148 -18.55 -14.13 -21.96
#